data_AF-A0A7X8E3G1-F1
#
_entry.id   AF-A0A7X8E3G1-F1
#
_cell.length_a   1.000
_cell.length_b   1.000
_cell.length_c   1.000
_cell.angle_alpha   90.00
_cell.angle_beta   90.00
_cell.angle_gamma   90.00
#
_symmetry.space_group_name_H-M   'P 1'
#
loop_
_entity.id
_entity.type
_entity.pdbx_description
1 polymer ?
#
loop_
_entity_poly.entity_id
_entity_poly.type
_entity_poly.pdbx_seq_one_letter_code
_entity_poly.pdbx_strand_id
1 'polypeptide(L)'
;MDNEYNLLDDQDQQKPKKASLGAKQEIDDKIDDILIQIEESLHMARKVPLSDQCMVDREEFLFLIEMVREKLPEELRQAKWLLQHNKQLIAESRKEAESILNDAEIKMARMIDEHEITEQAKIEAQRIIDNA
;
A
#
# COMPACT_ATOMS: atom_id res chain seq x y z
N MET A 1 82.54 -16.87 19.84
CA MET A 1 82.21 -15.75 18.93
C MET A 1 80.77 -15.91 18.45
N ASP A 2 79.85 -16.05 19.40
CA ASP A 2 78.94 -14.98 19.80
C ASP A 2 78.45 -14.12 18.63
N ASN A 3 77.24 -14.40 18.17
CA ASN A 3 76.24 -13.36 18.34
C ASN A 3 74.88 -13.97 18.66
N GLU A 4 74.43 -13.60 19.85
CA GLU A 4 73.20 -13.94 20.54
C GLU A 4 72.13 -12.89 20.14
N TYR A 5 70.86 -13.28 20.27
CA TYR A 5 69.66 -12.43 20.18
C TYR A 5 69.33 -11.74 18.84
N ASN A 6 68.34 -12.30 18.15
CA ASN A 6 66.99 -11.79 18.42
C ASN A 6 65.91 -12.85 18.13
N LEU A 7 65.42 -13.40 19.23
CA LEU A 7 64.15 -14.08 19.36
C LEU A 7 63.11 -12.97 19.60
N LEU A 8 62.33 -12.59 18.59
CA LEU A 8 61.03 -11.96 18.79
C LEU A 8 60.07 -12.37 17.67
N ASP A 9 59.09 -13.15 18.11
CA ASP A 9 57.71 -13.23 17.65
C ASP A 9 57.43 -13.70 16.22
N ASP A 10 57.22 -15.02 16.13
CA ASP A 10 55.95 -15.53 15.62
C ASP A 10 54.83 -14.55 15.96
N GLN A 11 54.24 -13.93 14.94
CA GLN A 11 52.79 -13.92 14.71
C GLN A 11 52.53 -13.70 13.22
N ASP A 12 52.28 -14.81 12.54
CA ASP A 12 51.34 -14.86 11.43
C ASP A 12 50.01 -14.23 11.89
N GLN A 13 49.79 -12.96 11.54
CA GLN A 13 48.47 -12.37 11.50
C GLN A 13 48.31 -11.50 10.25
N GLN A 14 47.66 -12.11 9.26
CA GLN A 14 47.02 -11.40 8.16
C GLN A 14 45.97 -10.39 8.69
N LYS A 15 46.03 -9.19 8.12
CA LYS A 15 45.06 -8.06 8.03
C LYS A 15 43.57 -8.37 8.33
N PRO A 16 42.71 -7.39 8.75
CA PRO A 16 42.60 -6.06 8.09
C PRO A 16 42.05 -4.86 8.92
N LYS A 17 42.47 -3.61 8.60
CA LYS A 17 41.66 -2.38 8.86
C LYS A 17 41.87 -1.31 7.77
N LYS A 18 41.05 -1.37 6.72
CA LYS A 18 40.58 -0.18 5.98
C LYS A 18 39.06 -0.26 5.89
N ALA A 19 38.39 0.46 6.79
CA ALA A 19 37.03 0.94 6.60
C ALA A 19 36.99 1.84 5.34
N SER A 20 35.94 1.99 4.55
CA SER A 20 34.55 1.51 4.60
C SER A 20 34.02 1.68 3.17
N LEU A 21 33.79 0.62 2.42
CA LEU A 21 33.03 0.71 1.17
C LEU A 21 32.23 -0.58 1.00
N GLY A 22 30.91 -0.42 0.89
CA GLY A 22 30.01 -1.47 0.44
C GLY A 22 29.41 -2.35 1.52
N ALA A 23 28.87 -1.77 2.60
CA ALA A 23 27.62 -2.31 3.10
C ALA A 23 26.63 -2.11 1.95
N LYS A 24 26.38 -3.17 1.18
CA LYS A 24 25.32 -3.21 0.17
C LYS A 24 24.03 -3.07 0.97
N GLN A 25 23.62 -1.84 1.23
CA GLN A 25 22.31 -1.56 1.83
C GLN A 25 21.33 -2.19 0.86
N GLU A 26 20.65 -3.25 1.32
CA GLU A 26 19.38 -3.66 0.73
C GLU A 26 18.53 -2.41 0.78
N ILE A 27 18.42 -1.74 -0.37
CA ILE A 27 17.53 -0.61 -0.52
C ILE A 27 16.14 -1.19 -0.24
N ASP A 28 15.50 -0.73 0.84
CA ASP A 28 14.08 -1.03 1.03
C ASP A 28 13.40 -0.46 -0.22
N ASP A 29 12.80 -1.35 -1.02
CA ASP A 29 12.51 -1.13 -2.44
C ASP A 29 11.44 -0.05 -2.70
N LYS A 30 11.02 0.66 -1.64
CA LYS A 30 10.01 1.70 -1.68
C LYS A 30 10.55 2.96 -2.33
N ILE A 31 9.68 3.63 -3.08
CA ILE A 31 10.03 4.87 -3.77
C ILE A 31 10.43 5.97 -2.79
N ASP A 32 9.77 6.05 -1.63
CA ASP A 32 10.07 7.06 -0.61
C ASP A 32 11.52 6.95 -0.10
N ASP A 33 12.02 5.74 0.10
CA ASP A 33 13.39 5.51 0.58
C ASP A 33 14.43 5.92 -0.49
N ILE A 34 14.13 5.66 -1.76
CA ILE A 34 14.97 6.09 -2.89
C ILE A 34 15.00 7.62 -3.00
N LEU A 35 13.85 8.28 -2.80
CA LEU A 35 13.77 9.75 -2.81
C LEU A 35 14.54 10.38 -1.65
N ILE A 36 14.46 9.80 -0.45
CA ILE A 36 15.24 10.22 0.72
C ILE A 36 16.74 10.07 0.42
N GLN A 37 17.17 8.96 -0.17
CA GLN A 37 18.57 8.76 -0.52
C GLN A 37 19.10 9.79 -1.54
N ILE A 38 18.28 10.14 -2.55
CA ILE A 38 18.60 11.21 -3.50
C ILE A 38 18.77 12.54 -2.77
N GLU A 39 17.84 12.87 -1.86
CA GLU A 39 17.87 14.10 -1.06
C GLU A 39 19.12 14.17 -0.17
N GLU A 40 19.43 13.09 0.56
CA GLU A 40 20.63 12.98 1.39
C GLU A 40 21.92 13.13 0.56
N SER A 41 21.97 12.49 -0.61
CA SER A 41 23.12 12.57 -1.51
C SER A 41 23.34 14.00 -2.04
N LEU A 42 22.26 14.74 -2.32
CA LEU A 42 22.34 16.16 -2.66
C LEU A 42 22.80 17.01 -1.48
N HIS A 43 22.33 16.72 -0.26
CA HIS A 43 22.74 17.44 0.94
C HIS A 43 24.22 17.25 1.29
N MET A 44 24.77 16.06 1.04
CA MET A 44 26.18 15.75 1.28
C MET A 44 27.10 16.14 0.11
N ALA A 45 26.52 16.53 -1.03
CA ALA A 45 27.28 16.89 -2.23
C ALA A 45 28.18 18.11 -1.99
N ARG A 46 29.41 18.04 -2.49
CA ARG A 46 30.36 19.16 -2.35
C ARG A 46 29.94 20.32 -3.26
N LYS A 47 29.68 21.48 -2.66
CA LYS A 47 29.37 22.71 -3.41
C LYS A 47 30.61 23.19 -4.18
N VAL A 48 30.40 23.63 -5.43
CA VAL A 48 31.44 24.25 -6.25
C VAL A 48 31.64 25.70 -5.79
N PRO A 49 32.89 26.14 -5.49
CA PRO A 49 33.15 27.52 -5.07
C PRO A 49 32.67 28.53 -6.10
N LEU A 50 32.07 29.64 -5.64
CA LEU A 50 31.53 30.71 -6.49
C LEU A 50 30.40 30.29 -7.46
N SER A 51 29.75 29.14 -7.22
CA SER A 51 28.63 28.63 -8.01
C SER A 51 27.53 28.04 -7.11
N ASP A 52 26.30 27.95 -7.61
CA ASP A 52 25.21 27.23 -6.96
C ASP A 52 25.16 25.74 -7.36
N GLN A 53 26.18 25.26 -8.05
CA GLN A 53 26.32 23.86 -8.44
C GLN A 53 26.92 22.99 -7.32
N CYS A 54 26.53 21.72 -7.27
CA CYS A 54 27.12 20.71 -6.40
C CYS A 54 27.70 19.55 -7.25
N MET A 55 28.74 18.91 -6.71
CA MET A 55 29.35 17.71 -7.29
C MET A 55 28.67 16.47 -6.72
N VAL A 56 28.07 15.68 -7.60
CA VAL A 56 27.41 14.40 -7.28
C VAL A 56 28.05 13.27 -8.08
N ASP A 57 27.94 12.04 -7.57
CA ASP A 57 28.27 10.86 -8.36
C ASP A 57 27.19 10.67 -9.44
N ARG A 58 27.61 10.79 -10.70
CA ARG A 58 26.72 10.71 -11.85
C ARG A 58 26.10 9.31 -12.00
N GLU A 59 26.88 8.26 -11.75
CA GLU A 59 26.43 6.88 -11.95
C GLU A 59 25.39 6.51 -10.89
N GLU A 60 25.65 6.86 -9.64
CA GLU A 60 24.72 6.65 -8.52
C GLU A 60 23.39 7.40 -8.73
N PHE A 61 23.44 8.69 -9.10
CA PHE A 61 22.22 9.46 -9.34
C PHE A 61 21.39 8.93 -10.50
N LEU A 62 22.04 8.55 -11.61
CA LEU A 62 21.34 7.98 -12.74
C LEU A 62 20.65 6.67 -12.37
N PHE A 63 21.33 5.81 -11.59
CA PHE A 63 20.76 4.57 -11.09
C PHE A 63 19.53 4.81 -10.21
N LEU A 64 19.62 5.71 -9.23
CA LEU A 64 18.48 6.05 -8.35
C LEU A 64 17.28 6.59 -9.14
N ILE A 65 17.52 7.47 -10.12
CA ILE A 65 16.48 8.02 -11.00
C ILE A 65 15.84 6.92 -11.85
N GLU A 66 16.63 5.95 -12.33
CA GLU A 66 16.16 4.83 -13.14
C GLU A 66 15.24 3.92 -12.32
N MET A 67 15.62 3.61 -11.08
CA MET A 67 14.76 2.87 -10.14
C MET A 67 13.41 3.56 -9.89
N VAL A 68 13.42 4.89 -9.66
CA VAL A 68 12.16 5.65 -9.48
C VAL A 68 11.32 5.58 -10.76
N ARG A 69 11.93 5.72 -11.94
CA ARG A 69 11.22 5.68 -13.22
C ARG A 69 10.58 4.32 -13.49
N GLU A 70 11.21 3.23 -13.06
CA GLU A 70 10.68 1.88 -13.22
C GLU A 70 9.53 1.60 -12.27
N LYS A 71 9.65 1.99 -10.99
CA LYS A 71 8.69 1.65 -9.93
C LYS A 71 7.49 2.60 -9.84
N LEU A 72 7.70 3.90 -10.04
CA LEU A 72 6.65 4.91 -9.87
C LEU A 72 5.41 4.70 -10.76
N PRO A 73 5.55 4.34 -12.05
CA PRO A 73 4.39 4.08 -12.90
C PRO A 73 3.56 2.91 -12.41
N GLU A 74 4.19 1.89 -11.82
CA GLU A 74 3.51 0.72 -11.28
C GLU A 74 2.72 1.06 -10.02
N GLU A 75 3.34 1.67 -9.03
CA GLU A 75 2.65 2.08 -7.80
C GLU A 75 1.49 3.04 -8.10
N LEU A 76 1.69 3.99 -9.02
CA LEU A 76 0.64 4.90 -9.45
C LEU A 76 -0.52 4.16 -10.15
N ARG A 77 -0.22 3.12 -10.95
CA ARG A 77 -1.24 2.29 -11.60
C ARG A 77 -2.04 1.51 -10.55
N GLN A 78 -1.36 0.91 -9.57
CA GLN A 78 -2.00 0.18 -8.48
C GLN A 78 -2.92 1.10 -7.66
N ALA A 79 -2.44 2.29 -7.29
CA ALA A 79 -3.23 3.29 -6.56
C ALA A 79 -4.47 3.72 -7.34
N LYS A 80 -4.34 4.00 -8.65
CA LYS A 80 -5.47 4.34 -9.53
C LYS A 80 -6.47 3.20 -9.65
N TRP A 81 -5.98 1.97 -9.80
CA TRP A 81 -6.83 0.78 -9.87
C TRP A 81 -7.61 0.59 -8.57
N LEU A 82 -6.95 0.69 -7.42
CA LEU A 82 -7.60 0.57 -6.11
C LEU A 82 -8.68 1.63 -5.92
N LEU A 83 -8.42 2.88 -6.32
CA LEU A 83 -9.41 3.95 -6.26
C LEU A 83 -10.63 3.66 -7.15
N GLN A 84 -10.40 3.17 -8.37
CA GLN A 84 -11.48 2.81 -9.29
C GLN A 84 -12.29 1.63 -8.73
N HIS A 85 -11.62 0.61 -8.20
CA HIS A 85 -12.25 -0.57 -7.64
C HIS A 85 -13.11 -0.21 -6.42
N ASN A 86 -12.61 0.62 -5.51
CA ASN A 86 -13.40 1.10 -4.37
C ASN A 86 -14.65 1.87 -4.80
N LYS A 87 -14.55 2.70 -5.85
CA LYS A 87 -15.73 3.40 -6.39
C LYS A 87 -16.78 2.44 -6.94
N GLN A 88 -16.34 1.39 -7.64
CA GLN A 88 -17.23 0.33 -8.14
C GLN A 88 -17.88 -0.43 -6.99
N LEU A 89 -17.10 -0.87 -6.01
CA LEU A 89 -17.59 -1.57 -4.83
C LEU A 89 -18.66 -0.75 -4.08
N ILE A 90 -18.40 0.53 -3.83
CA ILE A 90 -19.38 1.41 -3.16
C ILE A 90 -20.66 1.55 -3.98
N ALA A 91 -20.56 1.65 -5.30
CA ALA A 91 -21.73 1.74 -6.17
C ALA A 91 -22.55 0.45 -6.17
N GLU A 92 -21.88 -0.70 -6.24
CA GLU A 92 -22.50 -2.03 -6.18
C GLU A 92 -23.19 -2.26 -4.84
N SER A 93 -22.51 -2.00 -3.72
CA SER A 93 -23.10 -2.14 -2.38
C SER A 93 -24.32 -1.21 -2.18
N ARG A 94 -24.30 0.00 -2.75
CA ARG A 94 -25.47 0.90 -2.70
C ARG A 94 -26.65 0.34 -3.50
N LYS A 95 -26.39 -0.17 -4.70
CA LYS A 95 -27.42 -0.79 -5.54
C LYS A 95 -28.01 -2.04 -4.87
N GLU A 96 -27.17 -2.84 -4.22
CA GLU A 96 -27.61 -4.01 -3.48
C GLU A 96 -28.49 -3.61 -2.28
N ALA A 97 -28.08 -2.60 -1.51
CA ALA A 97 -28.88 -2.08 -0.41
C ALA A 97 -30.25 -1.56 -0.89
N GLU A 98 -30.29 -0.85 -2.02
CA GLU A 98 -31.53 -0.37 -2.63
C GLU A 98 -32.43 -1.53 -3.07
N SER A 99 -31.86 -2.58 -3.67
CA SER A 99 -32.60 -3.79 -4.04
C SER A 99 -33.21 -4.47 -2.82
N ILE A 100 -32.44 -4.61 -1.73
CA ILE A 100 -32.93 -5.22 -0.48
C ILE A 100 -34.10 -4.42 0.11
N LEU A 101 -34.01 -3.09 0.10
CA LEU A 101 -35.09 -2.23 0.57
C LEU A 101 -36.35 -2.40 -0.27
N ASN A 102 -36.22 -2.35 -1.60
CA ASN A 102 -37.34 -2.55 -2.51
C ASN A 102 -37.99 -3.93 -2.35
N ASP A 103 -37.20 -5.00 -2.20
CA ASP A 103 -37.72 -6.34 -1.98
C ASP A 103 -38.45 -6.46 -0.63
N ALA A 104 -37.94 -5.79 0.40
CA ALA A 104 -38.61 -5.70 1.70
C ALA A 104 -39.95 -4.96 1.60
N GLU A 105 -40.00 -3.84 0.87
CA GLU A 105 -41.23 -3.07 0.63
C GLU A 105 -42.28 -3.88 -0.11
N ILE A 106 -41.90 -4.56 -1.20
CA ILE A 106 -42.80 -5.46 -1.96
C ILE A 106 -43.34 -6.56 -1.05
N LYS A 107 -42.48 -7.18 -0.25
CA LYS A 107 -42.88 -8.24 0.67
C LYS A 107 -43.83 -7.73 1.75
N MET A 108 -43.57 -6.55 2.31
CA MET A 108 -44.46 -5.91 3.28
C MET A 108 -45.84 -5.62 2.70
N ALA A 109 -45.90 -5.03 1.50
CA ALA A 109 -47.16 -4.77 0.81
C ALA A 109 -47.97 -6.07 0.64
N ARG A 110 -47.32 -7.15 0.19
CA ARG A 110 -47.99 -8.46 0.04
C ARG A 110 -48.51 -9.02 1.37
N MET A 111 -47.74 -8.89 2.45
CA MET A 111 -48.16 -9.36 3.77
C MET A 111 -49.37 -8.57 4.30
N ILE A 112 -49.45 -7.26 4.02
CA ILE A 112 -50.61 -6.42 4.37
C ILE A 112 -51.83 -6.87 3.57
N ASP A 113 -51.71 -7.02 2.25
CA ASP A 113 -52.80 -7.45 1.37
C ASP A 113 -53.36 -8.83 1.80
N GLU A 114 -52.47 -9.80 2.07
CA GLU A 114 -52.85 -11.13 2.56
C GLU A 114 -53.59 -11.06 3.91
N HIS A 115 -53.18 -10.15 4.81
CA HIS A 115 -53.83 -9.95 6.10
C HIS A 115 -55.22 -9.32 5.95
N GLU A 116 -55.37 -8.29 5.12
CA GLU A 116 -56.66 -7.64 4.84
C GLU A 116 -57.67 -8.64 4.25
N ILE A 117 -57.25 -9.46 3.28
CA ILE A 117 -58.10 -10.50 2.69
C ILE A 117 -58.55 -11.51 3.76
N THR A 118 -57.63 -11.91 4.65
CA THR A 118 -57.92 -12.87 5.72
C THR A 118 -58.93 -12.32 6.73
N GLU A 119 -58.80 -11.05 7.13
CA GLU A 119 -59.74 -10.41 8.05
C GLU A 119 -61.13 -10.24 7.42
N GLN A 120 -61.21 -9.82 6.15
CA GLN A 120 -62.48 -9.74 5.42
C GLN A 120 -63.18 -11.10 5.34
N ALA A 121 -62.43 -12.17 5.06
CA ALA A 121 -62.98 -13.52 5.01
C ALA A 121 -63.56 -13.97 6.35
N LYS A 122 -62.91 -13.63 7.48
CA LYS A 122 -63.43 -13.92 8.82
C LYS A 122 -64.71 -13.15 9.13
N ILE A 123 -64.75 -11.87 8.80
CA ILE A 123 -65.95 -11.03 9.01
C ILE A 123 -67.14 -11.62 8.23
N GLU A 124 -66.93 -11.99 6.97
CA GLU A 124 -67.98 -12.59 6.15
C GLU A 124 -68.41 -13.96 6.68
N ALA A 125 -67.46 -14.80 7.11
CA ALA A 125 -67.79 -16.08 7.74
C ALA A 125 -68.63 -15.89 9.01
N GLN A 126 -68.27 -14.93 9.87
CA GLN A 126 -69.03 -14.61 11.07
C GLN A 126 -70.43 -14.09 10.72
N ARG A 127 -70.55 -13.23 9.72
CA ARG A 127 -71.84 -12.73 9.21
C ARG A 127 -72.73 -13.87 8.74
N ILE A 128 -72.19 -14.89 8.08
CA ILE A 128 -72.97 -16.06 7.65
C ILE A 128 -73.47 -16.85 8.86
N ILE A 129 -72.64 -17.04 9.89
CA ILE A 129 -73.02 -17.74 11.12
C ILE A 129 -74.10 -16.98 11.89
N ASP A 130 -73.96 -15.66 12.02
CA ASP A 130 -74.90 -14.83 12.79
C ASP A 130 -76.26 -14.68 12.10
N ASN A 131 -76.31 -14.88 10.78
CA ASN A 131 -77.55 -14.85 9.98
C ASN A 131 -78.19 -16.25 9.77
N ALA A 132 -77.63 -17.30 10.38
CA ALA A 132 -78.16 -18.67 10.34
C ALA A 132 -79.01 -18.99 11.59
#